data_AF-A0A0C3G3T2-F1
#
_entry.id   AF-A0A0C3G3T2-F1
#
_cell.length_a   1.000
_cell.length_b   1.000
_cell.length_c   1.000
_cell.angle_alpha   90.00
_cell.angle_beta   90.00
_cell.angle_gamma   90.00
#
_symmetry.space_group_name_H-M   'P 1'
#
loop_
_entity.id
_entity.type
_entity.pdbx_description
1 polymer ?
#
loop_
_entity_poly.entity_id
_entity_poly.type
_entity_poly.pdbx_seq_one_letter_code
_entity_poly.pdbx_strand_id
1 'polypeptide(L)' 'PMQVSPSTSPKSPLNPQPTIHNCRWDWCRLTFPTNALLVDHVIHEHVRSAQPVPRRDLPMLRRAEEGVGESL' A
#
# COMPACT_ATOMS: atom_id res chain seq x y z
N PRO A 1 -19.00 39.69 27.15
CA PRO A 1 -19.51 38.86 26.04
C PRO A 1 -18.61 38.99 24.79
N MET A 2 -17.66 38.06 24.65
CA MET A 2 -16.77 37.97 23.48
C MET A 2 -17.48 37.12 22.42
N GLN A 3 -17.91 37.72 21.32
CA GLN A 3 -18.52 37.01 20.20
C GLN A 3 -17.42 36.41 19.32
N VAL A 4 -17.28 35.09 19.34
CA VAL A 4 -16.44 34.36 18.38
C VAL A 4 -17.24 34.14 17.09
N SER A 5 -16.81 34.76 16.00
CA SER A 5 -17.40 34.55 14.68
C SER A 5 -16.89 33.25 14.06
N PRO A 6 -17.75 32.37 13.51
CA PRO A 6 -17.29 31.22 12.74
C PRO A 6 -16.74 31.67 11.38
N SER A 7 -15.44 31.43 11.15
CA SER A 7 -14.82 31.60 9.83
C SER A 7 -15.26 30.47 8.89
N THR A 8 -16.39 30.67 8.20
CA THR A 8 -16.76 29.85 7.04
C THR A 8 -15.91 30.28 5.84
N SER A 9 -14.73 29.68 5.72
CA SER A 9 -13.94 29.77 4.49
C SER A 9 -14.72 29.14 3.33
N PRO A 10 -14.91 29.84 2.20
CA PRO A 10 -15.55 29.27 1.02
C PRO A 10 -14.67 28.14 0.45
N LYS A 11 -15.24 26.93 0.38
CA LYS A 11 -14.63 25.80 -0.35
C LYS A 11 -14.49 26.21 -1.81
N SER A 12 -13.27 26.46 -2.24
CA SER A 12 -12.93 26.64 -3.65
C SER A 12 -13.45 25.44 -4.46
N PRO A 13 -13.87 25.62 -5.72
CA PRO A 13 -14.30 24.49 -6.55
C PRO A 13 -13.17 23.47 -6.61
N LEU A 14 -13.41 22.26 -6.07
CA LEU A 14 -12.47 21.16 -6.12
C LEU A 14 -12.25 20.81 -7.60
N ASN A 15 -11.10 21.20 -8.14
CA ASN A 15 -10.61 20.62 -9.38
C ASN A 15 -10.42 19.11 -9.11
N PRO A 16 -11.12 18.20 -9.81
CA PRO A 16 -10.94 16.77 -9.61
C PRO A 16 -9.53 16.41 -10.05
N GLN A 17 -8.63 16.25 -9.07
CA GLN A 17 -7.28 15.79 -9.35
C GLN A 17 -7.37 14.36 -9.89
N PRO A 18 -6.65 14.04 -10.98
CA PRO A 18 -6.64 12.69 -11.52
C PRO A 18 -6.15 11.71 -10.44
N THR A 19 -6.94 10.69 -10.14
CA THR A 19 -6.60 9.65 -9.17
C THR A 19 -5.54 8.74 -9.77
N ILE A 20 -4.33 8.76 -9.22
CA ILE A 20 -3.23 7.88 -9.59
C ILE A 20 -3.14 6.75 -8.56
N HIS A 21 -3.11 5.51 -9.03
CA HIS A 21 -3.04 4.30 -8.21
C HIS A 21 -1.62 3.74 -8.23
N ASN A 22 -0.91 3.85 -7.11
CA ASN A 22 0.47 3.38 -6.99
C ASN A 22 0.48 1.90 -6.57
N CYS A 23 1.33 1.09 -7.20
CA CYS A 23 1.65 -0.23 -6.67
C CYS A 23 2.45 -0.07 -5.37
N ARG A 24 2.13 -0.88 -4.36
CA ARG A 24 2.75 -0.81 -3.02
C ARG A 24 3.52 -2.09 -2.69
N TRP A 25 3.82 -2.89 -3.71
CA TRP A 25 4.49 -4.16 -3.54
C TRP A 25 6.00 -3.95 -3.55
N ASP A 26 6.62 -4.06 -2.38
CA ASP A 26 8.08 -4.05 -2.18
C ASP A 26 8.85 -3.07 -3.10
N TRP A 27 9.61 -3.59 -4.08
CA TRP A 27 10.43 -2.80 -5.03
C TRP A 27 9.66 -2.24 -6.25
N CYS A 28 8.36 -2.49 -6.37
CA CYS A 28 7.56 -2.01 -7.49
C CYS A 28 7.23 -0.52 -7.33
N ARG A 29 7.55 0.26 -8.36
CA ARG A 29 7.29 1.72 -8.41
C ARG A 29 6.31 2.11 -9.52
N LEU A 30 5.58 1.16 -10.09
CA LEU A 30 4.63 1.41 -11.15
C LEU A 30 3.35 2.08 -10.63
N THR A 31 2.77 2.93 -11.48
CA THR A 31 1.56 3.71 -11.18
C THR A 31 0.55 3.56 -12.30
N PHE A 32 -0.73 3.53 -11.96
CA PHE A 32 -1.81 3.21 -12.89
C PHE A 32 -2.93 4.26 -12.83
N PRO A 33 -3.59 4.56 -13.95
CA PRO A 33 -4.68 5.53 -14.00
C PRO A 33 -6.01 4.98 -13.46
N THR A 34 -6.13 3.65 -13.31
CA THR A 34 -7.34 3.01 -12.78
C THR A 34 -6.97 1.89 -11.82
N ASN A 35 -7.89 1.60 -10.88
CA ASN A 35 -7.71 0.51 -9.93
C ASN A 35 -7.67 -0.86 -10.62
N ALA A 36 -8.47 -1.07 -11.68
CA ALA A 36 -8.49 -2.34 -12.42
C ALA A 36 -7.11 -2.70 -13.00
N LEU A 37 -6.40 -1.72 -13.57
CA LEU A 37 -5.06 -1.93 -14.11
C LEU A 37 -4.03 -2.22 -13.01
N LEU A 38 -4.14 -1.56 -11.85
CA LEU A 38 -3.29 -1.88 -10.70
C LEU A 38 -3.52 -3.32 -10.22
N VAL A 39 -4.78 -3.75 -10.12
CA VAL A 39 -5.13 -5.10 -9.67
C VAL A 39 -4.58 -6.16 -10.62
N ASP A 40 -4.79 -5.97 -11.93
CA ASP A 40 -4.24 -6.86 -12.96
C ASP A 40 -2.71 -6.98 -12.84
N HIS A 41 -2.02 -5.85 -12.75
CA HIS A 41 -0.58 -5.81 -12.52
C HIS A 41 -0.15 -6.57 -11.26
N VAL A 42 -0.78 -6.33 -10.11
CA VAL A 42 -0.40 -7.00 -8.84
C VAL A 42 -0.58 -8.51 -8.94
N ILE A 43 -1.67 -8.97 -9.57
CA ILE A 43 -1.94 -10.40 -9.73
C ILE A 43 -0.88 -11.05 -10.62
N HIS A 44 -0.60 -10.45 -11.77
CA HIS A 44 0.26 -11.03 -12.78
C HIS A 44 1.75 -10.95 -12.42
N GLU A 45 2.19 -9.80 -11.93
CA GLU A 45 3.62 -9.54 -11.69
C GLU A 45 4.08 -9.97 -10.30
N HIS A 46 3.20 -9.90 -9.28
CA HIS A 46 3.60 -10.12 -7.90
C HIS A 46 3.02 -11.40 -7.30
N VAL A 47 1.70 -11.62 -7.41
CA VAL A 47 1.06 -12.78 -6.77
C VAL A 47 1.44 -14.08 -7.48
N ARG A 48 1.39 -14.12 -8.81
CA ARG A 48 1.71 -15.34 -9.57
C ARG A 48 3.20 -15.69 -9.57
N SER A 49 4.06 -14.68 -9.51
CA SER A 49 5.52 -14.86 -9.44
C SER A 49 6.03 -15.13 -8.03
N ALA A 50 5.23 -14.88 -7.00
CA ALA A 50 5.61 -15.16 -5.62
C ALA A 50 5.71 -16.67 -5.39
N GLN A 51 6.78 -17.10 -4.72
CA GLN A 51 6.91 -18.48 -4.27
C GLN A 51 5.93 -18.71 -3.09
N PRO A 52 4.91 -19.56 -3.24
CA PRO A 52 3.97 -19.80 -2.16
C PRO A 52 4.67 -20.57 -1.03
N VAL A 53 4.61 -20.01 0.18
CA VAL A 53 5.17 -20.63 1.37
C VAL A 53 4.09 -21.45 2.08
N PRO A 54 4.33 -22.74 2.37
CA PRO A 54 3.36 -23.55 3.13
C PRO A 54 3.13 -22.93 4.51
N ARG A 55 1.87 -22.96 4.98
CA ARG A 55 1.49 -22.33 6.24
C ARG A 55 2.30 -22.82 7.44
N ARG A 56 2.70 -24.10 7.43
CA ARG A 56 3.54 -24.72 8.47
C ARG A 56 4.95 -24.12 8.57
N ASP A 57 5.44 -23.53 7.49
CA ASP A 57 6.79 -22.98 7.38
C ASP A 57 6.83 -21.47 7.71
N LEU A 58 5.66 -20.80 7.75
CA LEU A 58 5.55 -19.38 8.14
C LEU A 58 6.19 -19.03 9.50
N PRO A 59 6.04 -19.84 10.57
CA PRO A 59 6.67 -19.53 11.85
C PRO A 59 8.21 -19.53 11.77
N MET A 60 8.79 -20.43 10.97
CA MET A 60 10.25 -20.46 10.77
C MET A 60 10.72 -19.31 9.90
N LEU A 61 9.99 -19.00 8.81
CA LEU A 61 10.33 -17.88 7.94
C LEU A 61 10.36 -16.57 8.71
N ARG A 62 9.34 -16.31 9.55
CA ARG A 62 9.29 -15.12 10.41
C ARG A 62 10.47 -15.03 11.36
N ARG A 63 10.81 -16.13 12.07
CA ARG A 63 11.98 -16.15 12.97
C ARG A 63 13.28 -15.80 12.24
N ALA A 64 13.43 -16.27 11.00
CA ALA A 64 14.58 -15.95 10.17
C ALA A 64 14.60 -14.47 9.75
N GLU A 65 13.45 -13.90 9.37
CA GLU A 65 13.31 -12.46 9.04
C GLU A 65 13.55 -11.55 10.25
N GLU A 66 13.13 -11.98 11.45
CA GLU A 66 13.30 -11.25 12.71
C GLU A 66 14.74 -11.30 13.25
N GLY A 67 15.64 -12.06 12.60
CA GLY A 67 17.04 -12.17 13.01
C GLY A 67 17.23 -12.89 14.35
N VAL A 68 16.23 -13.63 14.84
CA VAL A 68 16.31 -14.40 16.09
C VAL A 68 16.97 -15.76 15.79
N GLY A 69 18.24 -15.70 15.36
CA GLY A 69 19.14 -16.84 15.33
C GLY A 69 19.91 -16.87 16.64
N GLU A 70 19.81 -17.96 17.40
CA GLU A 70 20.59 -18.19 18.61
C GLU A 70 22.08 -17.98 18.28
N SER A 71 22.66 -16.93 18.84
CA SER A 71 24.10 -16.67 18.74
C SER A 71 24.79 -17.71 19.63
N LEU A 72 25.48 -18.66 19.00
CA LEU A 72 26.41 -19.58 19.66
C LEU A 72 27.65 -18.84 20.18
#